data_AF-A0A318TYG8-F1
#
_entry.id   AF-A0A318TYG8-F1
#
_cell.length_a   1.000
_cell.length_b   1.000
_cell.length_c   1.000
_cell.angle_alpha   90.00
_cell.angle_beta   90.00
_cell.angle_gamma   90.00
#
_symmetry.space_group_name_H-M   'P 1'
#
loop_
_entity.id
_entity.type
_entity.pdbx_description
1 polymer ?
#
loop_
_entity_poly.entity_id
_entity_poly.type
_entity_poly.pdbx_seq_one_letter_code
_entity_poly.pdbx_strand_id
1 'polypeptide(L)'
;MPDTGSDPFPFAPSPGSREGETDKTHPPVSVLRHALPTELFKAIPQIADIVQLRPHDAETTLDFLWRLRASTTPEEAVTFTSFAVLPQIAIWWGYECLRLLPEQIEPRDRPFLENIAAWTTGPTQDRRFLLMREALFAPFRSPSVMLALAVGWSGGPVAPNDPMPAPLYRAPRSINAAVLSCLARADLSRRSVLLARFIGLAETLCRV
;
A
#
# COMPACT_ATOMS: atom_id res chain seq x y z
N MET A 1 -20.99 70.44 16.10
CA MET A 1 -20.07 70.26 14.96
C MET A 1 -18.76 70.94 15.30
N PRO A 2 -17.58 70.36 15.03
CA PRO A 2 -17.10 68.96 15.08
C PRO A 2 -16.26 68.78 16.40
N ASP A 3 -15.48 67.75 16.73
CA ASP A 3 -14.68 66.83 15.95
C ASP A 3 -14.33 65.55 16.75
N THR A 4 -14.10 64.50 15.98
CA THR A 4 -13.77 63.10 16.26
C THR A 4 -12.39 62.88 16.89
N GLY A 5 -12.22 61.82 17.70
CA GLY A 5 -10.88 61.37 18.10
C GLY A 5 -10.82 60.25 19.15
N SER A 6 -10.92 59.01 18.69
CA SER A 6 -10.14 57.81 19.08
C SER A 6 -9.96 57.38 20.55
N ASP A 7 -10.40 56.14 20.83
CA ASP A 7 -10.02 55.31 21.98
C ASP A 7 -8.50 55.08 22.07
N PRO A 8 -8.01 54.75 23.28
CA PRO A 8 -7.37 53.45 23.42
C PRO A 8 -7.74 52.71 24.72
N PHE A 9 -8.11 51.43 24.56
CA PHE A 9 -8.31 50.47 25.65
C PHE A 9 -7.01 50.21 26.44
N PRO A 10 -7.06 50.10 27.78
CA PRO A 10 -5.89 49.76 28.58
C PRO A 10 -5.68 48.23 28.66
N PHE A 11 -4.41 47.86 28.64
CA PHE A 11 -3.87 46.50 28.73
C PHE A 11 -3.49 46.17 30.18
N ALA A 12 -3.96 45.04 30.73
CA ALA A 12 -3.36 44.36 31.89
C ALA A 12 -3.92 42.94 32.08
N PRO A 13 -3.23 42.02 32.78
CA PRO A 13 -2.85 40.72 32.23
C PRO A 13 -3.61 39.53 32.85
N SER A 14 -3.67 38.39 32.14
CA SER A 14 -4.09 37.11 32.70
C SER A 14 -2.89 36.17 32.92
N PRO A 15 -2.79 35.48 34.07
CA PRO A 15 -1.65 34.65 34.43
C PRO A 15 -1.85 33.19 34.01
N GLY A 16 -0.74 32.51 33.71
CA GLY A 16 -0.67 31.05 33.82
C GLY A 16 -0.40 30.29 32.53
N SER A 17 0.69 30.58 31.84
CA SER A 17 1.31 29.63 30.90
C SER A 17 1.89 28.46 31.72
N ARG A 18 1.11 27.38 31.91
CA ARG A 18 1.69 26.09 32.27
C ARG A 18 2.30 25.49 31.02
N GLU A 19 3.62 25.60 30.94
CA GLU A 19 4.47 24.70 30.17
C GLU A 19 4.13 23.27 30.54
N GLY A 20 3.89 22.46 29.50
CA GLY A 20 3.49 21.07 29.63
C GLY A 20 3.02 20.51 28.30
N GLU A 21 3.65 20.93 27.19
CA GLU A 21 3.52 20.25 25.91
C GLU A 21 4.27 18.92 26.06
N THR A 22 3.55 17.91 26.56
CA THR A 22 4.04 16.54 26.62
C THR A 22 4.44 16.14 25.20
N ASP A 23 5.73 15.93 25.00
CA ASP A 23 6.32 15.27 23.86
C ASP A 23 5.62 13.92 23.69
N LYS A 24 4.58 13.91 22.85
CA LYS A 24 3.88 12.69 22.47
C LYS A 24 4.83 11.99 21.53
N THR A 25 5.64 11.08 22.10
CA THR A 25 6.33 10.07 21.32
C THR A 25 5.28 9.33 20.50
N HIS A 26 5.10 9.76 19.25
CA HIS A 26 4.24 9.06 18.31
C HIS A 26 4.87 7.67 18.16
N PRO A 27 4.15 6.58 18.47
CA PRO A 27 4.67 5.25 18.24
C PRO A 27 5.09 5.16 16.76
N PRO A 28 6.20 4.47 16.44
CA PRO A 28 6.64 4.33 15.06
C PRO A 28 5.47 3.86 14.22
N VAL A 29 5.15 4.61 13.16
CA VAL A 29 4.06 4.26 12.25
C VAL A 29 4.47 2.97 11.56
N SER A 30 3.94 1.85 12.04
CA SER A 30 4.20 0.55 11.43
C SER A 30 3.59 0.54 10.03
N VAL A 31 4.39 0.12 9.04
CA VAL A 31 3.91 -0.12 7.68
C VAL A 31 3.22 -1.48 7.53
N LEU A 32 3.22 -2.30 8.59
CA LEU A 32 2.57 -3.61 8.62
C LEU A 32 1.12 -3.50 9.12
N ARG A 33 0.24 -4.36 8.62
CA ARG A 33 -1.14 -4.46 9.11
C ARG A 33 -1.24 -5.10 10.49
N HIS A 34 -0.41 -6.11 10.71
CA HIS A 34 -0.31 -6.88 11.95
C HIS A 34 1.16 -7.13 12.26
N ALA A 35 1.52 -7.20 13.54
CA ALA A 35 2.89 -7.46 13.96
C ALA A 35 3.30 -8.90 13.63
N LEU A 36 2.38 -9.85 13.88
CA LEU A 36 2.61 -11.28 13.65
C LEU A 36 1.85 -11.79 12.42
N PRO A 37 2.47 -12.63 11.58
CA PRO A 37 1.78 -13.28 10.47
C PRO A 37 0.58 -14.14 10.91
N THR A 38 0.64 -14.77 12.08
CA THR A 38 -0.50 -15.55 12.61
C THR A 38 -1.74 -14.69 12.86
N GLU A 39 -1.56 -13.44 13.31
CA GLU A 39 -2.64 -12.47 13.46
C GLU A 39 -3.19 -12.04 12.09
N LEU A 40 -2.32 -11.81 11.11
CA LEU A 40 -2.72 -11.51 9.74
C LEU A 40 -3.59 -12.62 9.14
N PHE A 41 -3.17 -13.88 9.29
CA PHE A 41 -3.92 -15.04 8.78
C PHE A 41 -5.28 -15.20 9.47
N LYS A 42 -5.38 -14.86 10.76
CA LYS A 42 -6.67 -14.83 11.48
C LYS A 42 -7.56 -13.69 10.99
N ALA A 43 -7.00 -12.51 10.76
CA ALA A 43 -7.74 -11.33 10.32
C ALA A 43 -8.19 -11.40 8.84
N ILE A 44 -7.40 -12.04 7.98
CA ILE A 44 -7.68 -12.22 6.56
C ILE A 44 -7.50 -13.70 6.17
N PRO A 45 -8.45 -14.58 6.51
CA PRO A 45 -8.33 -16.03 6.26
C PRO A 45 -8.07 -16.40 4.80
N GLN A 46 -8.50 -15.55 3.87
CA GLN A 46 -8.34 -15.72 2.42
C GLN A 46 -6.89 -15.76 1.95
N ILE A 47 -5.92 -15.34 2.79
CA ILE A 47 -4.49 -15.51 2.49
C ILE A 47 -4.10 -16.99 2.47
N ALA A 48 -4.73 -17.82 3.32
CA ALA A 48 -4.47 -19.24 3.45
C ALA A 48 -4.89 -20.06 2.21
N ASP A 49 -5.74 -19.47 1.36
CA ASP A 49 -6.15 -20.04 0.07
C ASP A 49 -5.00 -20.00 -0.96
N ILE A 50 -4.04 -19.07 -0.81
CA ILE A 50 -3.04 -18.75 -1.83
C ILE A 50 -1.61 -18.99 -1.31
N VAL A 51 -1.36 -18.76 -0.03
CA VAL A 51 -0.09 -19.08 0.63
C VAL A 51 -0.26 -20.42 1.34
N GLN A 52 0.53 -21.43 1.00
CA GLN A 52 0.45 -22.77 1.60
C GLN A 52 1.31 -22.89 2.85
N LEU A 53 2.49 -22.25 2.88
CA LEU A 53 3.30 -22.24 4.09
C LEU A 53 2.53 -21.55 5.23
N ARG A 54 2.59 -22.11 6.44
CA ARG A 54 1.91 -21.56 7.63
C ARG A 54 2.92 -20.88 8.55
N PRO A 55 2.55 -19.72 9.13
CA PRO A 55 3.41 -19.06 10.10
C PRO A 55 3.39 -19.79 11.45
N HIS A 56 4.48 -19.66 12.20
CA HIS A 56 4.53 -20.12 13.59
C HIS A 56 4.08 -19.03 14.58
N ASP A 57 3.70 -19.41 15.79
CA ASP A 57 3.04 -18.51 16.77
C ASP A 57 3.84 -17.26 17.15
N ALA A 58 5.16 -17.34 17.22
CA ALA A 58 6.05 -16.23 17.58
C ALA A 58 6.96 -15.77 16.42
N GLU A 59 6.64 -16.18 15.19
CA GLU A 59 7.44 -15.82 14.02
C GLU A 59 7.23 -14.36 13.63
N THR A 60 8.31 -13.62 13.40
CA THR A 60 8.20 -12.24 12.93
C THR A 60 7.79 -12.21 11.45
N THR A 61 7.25 -11.08 11.00
CA THR A 61 6.91 -10.87 9.59
C THR A 61 8.14 -11.05 8.68
N LEU A 62 9.32 -10.59 9.11
CA LEU A 62 10.56 -10.73 8.34
C LEU A 62 11.04 -12.18 8.29
N ASP A 63 11.00 -12.91 9.42
CA ASP A 63 11.38 -14.32 9.47
C ASP A 63 10.49 -15.18 8.57
N PHE A 64 9.18 -14.93 8.60
CA PHE A 64 8.24 -15.65 7.74
C PHE A 64 8.46 -15.33 6.26
N LEU A 65 8.73 -14.07 5.92
CA LEU A 65 9.08 -13.66 4.55
C LEU A 65 10.35 -14.39 4.05
N TRP A 66 11.37 -14.51 4.89
CA TRP A 66 12.59 -15.24 4.55
C TRP A 66 12.35 -16.75 4.39
N ARG A 67 11.51 -17.35 5.22
CA ARG A 67 11.11 -18.76 5.05
C ARG A 67 10.34 -18.98 3.74
N LEU A 68 9.43 -18.07 3.38
CA LEU A 68 8.74 -18.12 2.08
C LEU A 68 9.74 -18.00 0.92
N ARG A 69 10.69 -17.07 1.01
CA ARG A 69 11.77 -16.88 0.02
C ARG A 69 12.63 -18.14 -0.15
N ALA A 70 12.90 -18.87 0.92
CA ALA A 70 13.70 -20.08 0.92
C ALA A 70 12.91 -21.36 0.62
N SER A 71 11.59 -21.26 0.41
CA SER A 71 10.72 -22.40 0.16
C SER A 71 10.80 -22.88 -1.30
N THR A 72 10.05 -23.95 -1.62
CA THR A 72 9.87 -24.43 -2.99
C THR A 72 9.02 -23.50 -3.86
N THR A 73 8.30 -22.55 -3.25
CA THR A 73 7.39 -21.61 -3.93
C THR A 73 7.69 -20.17 -3.48
N PRO A 74 8.84 -19.59 -3.88
CA PRO A 74 9.25 -18.26 -3.45
C PRO A 74 8.28 -17.13 -3.88
N GLU A 75 7.42 -17.37 -4.86
CA GLU A 75 6.33 -16.46 -5.25
C GLU A 75 5.33 -16.22 -4.11
N GLU A 76 5.19 -17.15 -3.16
CA GLU A 76 4.36 -16.94 -1.97
C GLU A 76 4.87 -15.79 -1.10
N ALA A 77 6.16 -15.45 -1.16
CA ALA A 77 6.70 -14.26 -0.49
C ALA A 77 6.11 -12.96 -1.07
N VAL A 78 5.92 -12.90 -2.39
CA VAL A 78 5.25 -11.78 -3.08
C VAL A 78 3.78 -11.73 -2.68
N THR A 79 3.11 -12.88 -2.64
CA THR A 79 1.73 -12.99 -2.16
C THR A 79 1.61 -12.51 -0.72
N PHE A 80 2.40 -13.04 0.20
CA PHE A 80 2.36 -12.65 1.60
C PHE A 80 2.59 -11.14 1.79
N THR A 81 3.59 -10.57 1.10
CA THR A 81 3.88 -9.13 1.16
C THR A 81 2.67 -8.27 0.81
N SER A 82 1.90 -8.65 -0.22
CA SER A 82 0.74 -7.87 -0.65
C SER A 82 -0.38 -7.81 0.41
N PHE A 83 -0.42 -8.79 1.32
CA PHE A 83 -1.35 -8.83 2.45
C PHE A 83 -0.76 -8.22 3.72
N ALA A 84 0.52 -8.45 4.00
CA ALA A 84 1.15 -8.09 5.27
C ALA A 84 1.32 -6.58 5.44
N VAL A 85 1.55 -5.85 4.34
CA VAL A 85 1.83 -4.42 4.34
C VAL A 85 0.53 -3.61 4.19
N LEU A 86 0.51 -2.39 4.77
CA LEU A 86 -0.59 -1.45 4.61
C LEU A 86 -0.87 -1.19 3.11
N PRO A 87 -2.16 -1.07 2.70
CA PRO A 87 -2.52 -1.01 1.28
C PRO A 87 -1.74 0.01 0.45
N GLN A 88 -1.56 1.24 0.95
CA GLN A 88 -0.84 2.29 0.23
C GLN A 88 0.63 1.91 -0.01
N ILE A 89 1.31 1.39 1.01
CA ILE A 89 2.72 1.00 0.91
C ILE A 89 2.88 -0.25 0.04
N ALA A 90 1.94 -1.21 0.13
CA ALA A 90 1.91 -2.38 -0.75
C ALA A 90 1.69 -2.00 -2.23
N ILE A 91 0.87 -0.98 -2.52
CA ILE A 91 0.69 -0.45 -3.87
C ILE A 91 1.95 0.23 -4.38
N TRP A 92 2.60 1.06 -3.54
CA TRP A 92 3.88 1.67 -3.88
C TRP A 92 4.94 0.61 -4.20
N TRP A 93 5.05 -0.44 -3.37
CA TRP A 93 5.94 -1.56 -3.64
C TRP A 93 5.61 -2.28 -4.95
N GLY A 94 4.33 -2.52 -5.22
CA GLY A 94 3.88 -3.09 -6.49
C GLY A 94 4.27 -2.22 -7.69
N TYR A 95 4.14 -0.90 -7.56
CA TYR A 95 4.57 0.07 -8.57
C TYR A 95 6.09 0.01 -8.83
N GLU A 96 6.90 -0.05 -7.77
CA GLU A 96 8.35 -0.22 -7.90
C GLU A 96 8.72 -1.56 -8.55
N CYS A 97 8.02 -2.65 -8.23
CA CYS A 97 8.22 -3.94 -8.90
C CYS A 97 7.95 -3.84 -10.42
N LEU A 98 6.84 -3.19 -10.82
CA LEU A 98 6.51 -2.99 -12.23
C LEU A 98 7.57 -2.13 -12.95
N ARG A 99 8.14 -1.12 -12.27
CA ARG A 99 9.19 -0.26 -12.83
C ARG A 99 10.54 -0.92 -13.05
N LEU A 100 10.78 -2.09 -12.45
CA LEU A 100 11.98 -2.88 -12.73
C LEU A 100 11.95 -3.57 -14.11
N LEU A 101 10.79 -3.54 -14.80
CA LEU A 101 10.60 -4.08 -16.14
C LEU A 101 10.00 -3.03 -17.10
N PRO A 102 10.68 -1.90 -17.33
CA PRO A 102 10.14 -0.83 -18.18
C PRO A 102 9.85 -1.29 -19.61
N GLU A 103 10.59 -2.29 -20.11
CA GLU A 103 10.38 -2.89 -21.43
C GLU A 103 9.04 -3.64 -21.58
N GLN A 104 8.43 -4.05 -20.46
CA GLN A 104 7.15 -4.76 -20.44
C GLN A 104 5.94 -3.83 -20.25
N ILE A 105 6.18 -2.53 -20.08
CA ILE A 105 5.16 -1.50 -19.93
C ILE A 105 4.76 -1.00 -21.31
N GLU A 106 3.53 -1.31 -21.71
CA GLU A 106 3.00 -0.84 -22.97
C GLU A 106 2.66 0.66 -22.92
N PRO A 107 2.71 1.39 -24.05
CA PRO A 107 2.39 2.82 -24.06
C PRO A 107 1.02 3.15 -23.46
N ARG A 108 0.01 2.29 -23.69
CA ARG A 108 -1.35 2.44 -23.14
C ARG A 108 -1.42 2.32 -21.61
N ASP A 109 -0.45 1.65 -20.99
CA ASP A 109 -0.40 1.40 -19.55
C ASP A 109 0.34 2.51 -18.80
N ARG A 110 1.03 3.41 -19.52
CA ARG A 110 1.82 4.50 -18.95
C ARG A 110 0.97 5.49 -18.14
N PRO A 111 -0.21 5.95 -18.60
CA PRO A 111 -1.06 6.84 -17.81
C PRO A 111 -1.49 6.23 -16.47
N PHE A 112 -1.75 4.91 -16.42
CA PHE A 112 -2.06 4.23 -15.16
C PHE A 112 -0.90 4.32 -14.17
N LEU A 113 0.32 4.05 -14.62
CA LEU A 113 1.50 4.09 -13.75
C LEU A 113 1.83 5.49 -13.26
N GLU A 114 1.67 6.51 -14.11
CA GLU A 114 1.84 7.91 -13.71
C GLU A 114 0.82 8.32 -12.64
N ASN A 115 -0.45 7.95 -12.84
CA ASN A 115 -1.51 8.23 -11.87
C ASN A 115 -1.33 7.45 -10.55
N ILE A 116 -0.86 6.20 -10.60
CA ILE A 116 -0.52 5.41 -9.40
C ILE A 116 0.64 6.06 -8.64
N ALA A 117 1.69 6.51 -9.34
CA ALA A 117 2.81 7.23 -8.73
C ALA A 117 2.36 8.52 -8.03
N ALA A 118 1.52 9.31 -8.71
CA ALA A 118 0.96 10.53 -8.15
C ALA A 118 0.08 10.24 -6.92
N TRP A 119 -0.72 9.17 -6.96
CA TRP A 119 -1.55 8.76 -5.83
C TRP A 119 -0.73 8.26 -4.64
N THR A 120 0.32 7.47 -4.85
CA THR A 120 1.16 6.98 -3.74
C THR A 120 1.88 8.11 -3.00
N THR A 121 2.24 9.19 -3.70
CA THR A 121 2.87 10.39 -3.14
C THR A 121 1.87 11.33 -2.44
N GLY A 122 0.65 11.43 -2.99
CA GLY A 122 -0.41 12.29 -2.46
C GLY A 122 -1.76 11.62 -2.60
N PRO A 123 -2.12 10.67 -1.70
CA PRO A 123 -3.33 9.89 -1.81
C PRO A 123 -4.55 10.75 -1.52
N THR A 124 -5.45 10.85 -2.48
CA THR A 124 -6.77 11.47 -2.31
C THR A 124 -7.88 10.53 -2.72
N GLN A 125 -9.06 10.73 -2.16
CA GLN A 125 -10.24 9.93 -2.49
C GLN A 125 -10.65 10.12 -3.97
N ASP A 126 -10.56 11.33 -4.49
CA ASP A 126 -10.88 11.63 -5.90
C ASP A 126 -9.95 10.91 -6.88
N ARG A 127 -8.63 10.94 -6.61
CA ARG A 127 -7.65 10.20 -7.43
C ARG A 127 -7.88 8.70 -7.34
N ARG A 128 -8.23 8.18 -6.15
CA ARG A 128 -8.57 6.76 -5.96
C ARG A 128 -9.77 6.36 -6.81
N PHE A 129 -10.84 7.14 -6.79
CA PHE A 129 -12.05 6.87 -7.58
C PHE A 129 -11.81 7.01 -9.08
N LEU A 130 -11.03 8.00 -9.51
CA LEU A 130 -10.67 8.18 -10.92
C LEU A 130 -9.92 6.95 -11.45
N LEU A 131 -8.85 6.54 -10.76
CA LEU A 131 -8.08 5.34 -11.08
C LEU A 131 -8.96 4.09 -11.11
N MET A 132 -9.84 3.94 -10.11
CA MET A 132 -10.75 2.80 -10.04
C MET A 132 -11.69 2.75 -11.25
N ARG A 133 -12.31 3.89 -11.61
CA ARG A 133 -13.20 3.98 -12.76
C ARG A 133 -12.47 3.61 -14.05
N GLU A 134 -11.33 4.23 -14.31
CA GLU A 134 -10.53 3.95 -15.52
C GLU A 134 -10.11 2.49 -15.60
N ALA A 135 -9.66 1.91 -14.48
CA ALA A 135 -9.23 0.52 -14.43
C ALA A 135 -10.38 -0.49 -14.57
N LEU A 136 -11.59 -0.16 -14.09
CA LEU A 136 -12.76 -1.01 -14.25
C LEU A 136 -13.17 -1.15 -15.72
N PHE A 137 -13.10 -0.05 -16.49
CA PHE A 137 -13.47 0.01 -17.90
C PHE A 137 -12.31 -0.17 -18.87
N ALA A 138 -11.10 -0.47 -18.38
CA ALA A 138 -9.96 -0.72 -19.24
C ALA A 138 -10.21 -1.95 -20.14
N PRO A 139 -9.90 -1.87 -21.45
CA PRO A 139 -10.17 -2.95 -22.40
C PRO A 139 -9.30 -4.20 -22.16
N PHE A 140 -8.17 -4.05 -21.46
CA PHE A 140 -7.23 -5.13 -21.16
C PHE A 140 -6.87 -5.14 -19.67
N ARG A 141 -6.68 -6.34 -19.12
CA ARG A 141 -6.21 -6.54 -17.74
C ARG A 141 -4.69 -6.64 -17.70
N SER A 142 -4.00 -5.52 -17.91
CA SER A 142 -2.54 -5.44 -17.74
C SER A 142 -2.14 -5.39 -16.25
N PRO A 143 -0.87 -5.65 -15.90
CA PRO A 143 -0.34 -5.42 -14.56
C PRO A 143 -0.66 -4.03 -14.01
N SER A 144 -0.51 -2.99 -14.83
CA SER A 144 -0.81 -1.60 -14.44
C SER A 144 -2.29 -1.40 -14.12
N VAL A 145 -3.18 -2.01 -14.91
CA VAL A 145 -4.64 -1.99 -14.64
C VAL A 145 -4.98 -2.73 -13.35
N MET A 146 -4.36 -3.88 -13.08
CA MET A 146 -4.56 -4.61 -11.82
C MET A 146 -4.06 -3.81 -10.62
N LEU A 147 -2.95 -3.09 -10.76
CA LEU A 147 -2.45 -2.23 -9.69
C LEU A 147 -3.35 -0.99 -9.50
N ALA A 148 -3.92 -0.43 -10.56
CA ALA A 148 -4.90 0.66 -10.47
C ALA A 148 -6.21 0.20 -9.80
N LEU A 149 -6.66 -1.03 -10.03
CA LEU A 149 -7.77 -1.61 -9.27
C LEU A 149 -7.43 -1.77 -7.78
N ALA A 150 -6.19 -2.17 -7.45
CA ALA A 150 -5.74 -2.24 -6.07
C ALA A 150 -5.84 -0.88 -5.36
N VAL A 151 -5.50 0.22 -6.05
CA VAL A 151 -5.73 1.59 -5.56
C VAL A 151 -7.22 1.79 -5.24
N GLY A 152 -8.11 1.45 -6.17
CA GLY A 152 -9.55 1.56 -5.96
C GLY A 152 -10.05 0.84 -4.69
N TRP A 153 -9.51 -0.35 -4.41
CA TRP A 153 -9.88 -1.18 -3.26
C TRP A 153 -9.02 -0.95 -2.01
N SER A 154 -8.12 0.02 -2.01
CA SER A 154 -7.13 0.20 -0.94
C SER A 154 -7.71 0.72 0.38
N GLY A 155 -8.94 1.25 0.36
CA GLY A 155 -9.62 1.75 1.55
C GLY A 155 -10.84 2.60 1.23
N GLY A 156 -11.61 2.96 2.25
CA GLY A 156 -12.83 3.77 2.12
C GLY A 156 -13.95 3.08 1.32
N PRO A 157 -15.03 3.84 1.03
CA PRO A 157 -16.15 3.36 0.22
C PRO A 157 -15.70 2.93 -1.18
N VAL A 158 -16.31 1.87 -1.71
CA VAL A 158 -16.03 1.38 -3.07
C VAL A 158 -16.57 2.33 -4.14
N ALA A 159 -17.68 3.02 -3.84
CA ALA A 159 -18.26 4.03 -4.71
C ALA A 159 -18.86 5.18 -3.89
N PRO A 160 -19.04 6.39 -4.46
CA PRO A 160 -19.65 7.51 -3.73
C PRO A 160 -21.06 7.22 -3.19
N ASN A 161 -21.78 6.31 -3.84
CA ASN A 161 -23.14 5.90 -3.49
C ASN A 161 -23.20 4.57 -2.71
N ASP A 162 -22.07 3.89 -2.49
CA ASP A 162 -22.00 2.65 -1.71
C ASP A 162 -20.95 2.81 -0.60
N PRO A 163 -21.39 3.03 0.66
CA PRO A 163 -20.48 3.27 1.77
C PRO A 163 -19.70 2.02 2.20
N MET A 164 -20.07 0.83 1.73
CA MET A 164 -19.43 -0.41 2.14
C MET A 164 -17.97 -0.43 1.68
N PRO A 165 -16.99 -0.67 2.59
CA PRO A 165 -15.60 -0.83 2.18
C PRO A 165 -15.40 -2.12 1.40
N ALA A 166 -14.37 -2.13 0.55
CA ALA A 166 -13.96 -3.36 -0.11
C ALA A 166 -13.50 -4.40 0.94
N PRO A 167 -13.79 -5.70 0.74
CA PRO A 167 -13.21 -6.75 1.57
C PRO A 167 -11.67 -6.65 1.64
N LEU A 168 -11.10 -6.88 2.83
CA LEU A 168 -9.68 -6.61 3.12
C LEU A 168 -8.69 -7.37 2.21
N TYR A 169 -9.10 -8.53 1.68
CA TYR A 169 -8.30 -9.35 0.77
C TYR A 169 -8.28 -8.83 -0.68
N ARG A 170 -9.18 -7.91 -1.06
CA ARG A 170 -9.41 -7.55 -2.47
C ARG A 170 -8.25 -6.77 -3.08
N ALA A 171 -7.79 -5.72 -2.40
CA ALA A 171 -6.60 -4.99 -2.83
C ALA A 171 -5.34 -5.87 -2.84
N PRO A 172 -4.99 -6.61 -1.76
CA PRO A 172 -3.86 -7.54 -1.75
C PRO A 172 -3.84 -8.55 -2.91
N ARG A 173 -4.99 -9.14 -3.26
CA ARG A 173 -5.11 -10.06 -4.39
C ARG A 173 -4.81 -9.35 -5.72
N SER A 174 -5.28 -8.12 -5.89
CA SER A 174 -5.03 -7.34 -7.10
C SER A 174 -3.57 -6.89 -7.22
N ILE A 175 -2.92 -6.54 -6.10
CA ILE A 175 -1.48 -6.24 -6.05
C ILE A 175 -0.67 -7.49 -6.41
N ASN A 176 -0.99 -8.64 -5.80
CA ASN A 176 -0.34 -9.91 -6.10
C ASN A 176 -0.46 -10.28 -7.58
N ALA A 177 -1.67 -10.18 -8.14
CA ALA A 177 -1.92 -10.43 -9.54
C ALA A 177 -1.13 -9.48 -10.45
N ALA A 178 -1.03 -8.19 -10.10
CA ALA A 178 -0.21 -7.21 -10.82
C ALA A 178 1.27 -7.62 -10.83
N VAL A 179 1.85 -7.87 -9.66
CA VAL A 179 3.29 -8.16 -9.52
C VAL A 179 3.67 -9.48 -10.18
N LEU A 180 2.91 -10.56 -9.94
CA LEU A 180 3.19 -11.87 -10.53
C LEU A 180 2.92 -11.90 -12.03
N SER A 181 1.91 -11.18 -12.53
CA SER A 181 1.68 -11.06 -13.98
C SER A 181 2.78 -10.23 -14.66
N CYS A 182 3.32 -9.21 -13.98
CA CYS A 182 4.48 -8.47 -14.48
C CYS A 182 5.71 -9.39 -14.54
N LEU A 183 5.98 -10.16 -13.49
CA LEU A 183 7.06 -11.15 -13.45
C LEU A 183 6.94 -12.19 -14.56
N ALA A 184 5.72 -12.68 -14.81
CA ALA A 184 5.45 -13.68 -15.85
C ALA A 184 5.78 -13.18 -17.26
N ARG A 185 5.77 -11.86 -17.51
CA ARG A 185 6.17 -11.27 -18.80
C ARG A 185 7.69 -11.19 -18.99
N ALA A 186 8.47 -11.34 -17.91
CA ALA A 186 9.92 -11.37 -18.01
C ALA A 186 10.42 -12.65 -18.69
N ASP A 187 11.58 -12.54 -19.35
CA ASP A 187 12.32 -13.69 -19.88
C ASP A 187 12.57 -14.73 -18.78
N LEU A 188 12.40 -16.01 -19.10
CA LEU A 188 12.52 -17.10 -18.13
C LEU A 188 13.87 -17.08 -17.38
N SER A 189 14.96 -16.73 -18.08
CA SER A 189 16.31 -16.62 -17.50
C SER A 189 16.46 -15.50 -16.46
N ARG A 190 15.60 -14.47 -16.50
CA ARG A 190 15.63 -13.32 -15.60
C ARG A 190 14.63 -13.41 -14.45
N ARG A 191 13.62 -14.29 -14.54
CA ARG A 191 12.53 -14.38 -13.56
C ARG A 191 12.99 -14.61 -12.13
N SER A 192 13.92 -15.55 -11.90
CA SER A 192 14.43 -15.82 -10.55
C SER A 192 15.16 -14.62 -9.94
N VAL A 193 15.95 -13.92 -10.75
CA VAL A 193 16.67 -12.70 -10.35
C VAL A 193 15.70 -11.57 -10.03
N LEU A 194 14.66 -11.39 -10.84
CA LEU A 194 13.63 -10.38 -10.63
C LEU A 194 12.77 -10.69 -9.40
N LEU A 195 12.38 -11.95 -9.22
CA LEU A 195 11.66 -12.39 -8.03
C LEU A 195 12.46 -12.08 -6.76
N ALA A 196 13.75 -12.41 -6.76
CA ALA A 196 14.65 -12.08 -5.64
C ALA A 196 14.73 -10.56 -5.39
N ARG A 197 14.71 -9.72 -6.44
CA ARG A 197 14.66 -8.27 -6.30
C ARG A 197 13.33 -7.78 -5.71
N PHE A 198 12.20 -8.31 -6.16
CA PHE A 198 10.88 -7.96 -5.63
C PHE A 198 10.78 -8.28 -4.14
N ILE A 199 11.26 -9.47 -3.74
CA ILE A 199 11.33 -9.88 -2.34
C ILE A 199 12.33 -9.00 -1.56
N GLY A 200 13.48 -8.65 -2.16
CA GLY A 200 14.43 -7.72 -1.53
C GLY A 200 13.83 -6.34 -1.24
N LEU A 201 12.99 -5.81 -2.12
CA LEU A 201 12.22 -4.59 -1.85
C LEU A 201 11.22 -4.81 -0.71
N ALA A 202 10.53 -5.96 -0.68
CA ALA A 202 9.60 -6.30 0.39
C ALA A 202 10.28 -6.38 1.76
N GLU A 203 11.49 -6.94 1.82
CA GLU A 203 12.28 -7.05 3.07
C GLU A 203 12.50 -5.68 3.72
N THR A 204 12.72 -4.62 2.92
CA THR A 204 12.89 -3.26 3.48
C THR A 204 11.65 -2.74 4.17
N LEU A 205 10.46 -3.23 3.80
CA LEU A 205 9.19 -2.86 4.41
C LEU A 205 8.90 -3.67 5.68
N CYS A 206 9.50 -4.85 5.80
CA CYS A 206 9.28 -5.77 6.93
C CYS A 206 10.30 -5.64 8.06
N ARG A 207 11.32 -4.78 7.93
CA ARG A 207 12.38 -4.55 8.93
C ARG A 207 12.01 -3.59 10.08
N VAL A 208 10.73 -3.22 10.19
CA VAL A 208 10.22 -2.20 11.13
C VAL A 208 10.31 -2.66 12.59
#